data_AF-A0A838KZ68-F1
#
_entry.id   AF-A0A838KZ68-F1
#
_cell.length_a   1.000
_cell.length_b   1.000
_cell.length_c   1.000
_cell.angle_alpha   90.00
_cell.angle_beta   90.00
_cell.angle_gamma   90.00
#
_symmetry.space_group_name_H-M   'P 1'
#
loop_
_entity.id
_entity.type
_entity.pdbx_description
1 polymer ?
#
loop_
_entity_poly.entity_id
_entity_poly.type
_entity_poly.pdbx_seq_one_letter_code
_entity_poly.pdbx_strand_id
1 'polypeptide(L)' 'MSLFEYALLRVVPRVERGEFINAGVVLYCQDAKFLDARVHLDPERLRALD' A
#
# COMPACT_ATOMS: atom_id res chain seq x y z
N MET A 1 13.84 17.81 -12.30
CA MET A 1 13.11 17.32 -11.11
C MET A 1 12.57 15.96 -11.48
N SER A 2 13.06 14.88 -10.87
CA SER A 2 12.60 13.53 -11.20
C SER A 2 11.22 13.29 -10.62
N LEU A 3 10.29 12.76 -11.42
CA LEU A 3 8.94 12.43 -10.98
C LEU A 3 8.96 11.08 -10.25
N PHE A 4 8.37 11.06 -9.06
CA PHE A 4 8.10 9.84 -8.32
C PHE A 4 6.59 9.56 -8.32
N GLU A 5 6.23 8.38 -8.78
CA GLU A 5 4.86 7.87 -8.76
C GLU A 5 4.73 6.84 -7.65
N TYR A 6 3.60 6.82 -6.96
CA TYR A 6 3.36 5.84 -5.90
C TYR A 6 1.96 5.24 -5.97
N ALA A 7 1.86 3.99 -5.54
CA ALA A 7 0.60 3.29 -5.37
C ALA A 7 0.52 2.72 -3.95
N LEU A 8 -0.60 2.94 -3.27
CA LEU A 8 -0.85 2.34 -1.96
C LEU A 8 -1.31 0.90 -2.13
N LEU A 9 -0.72 -0.01 -1.35
CA LEU A 9 -1.22 -1.36 -1.17
C LEU A 9 -2.19 -1.33 0.01
N ARG A 10 -3.43 -1.76 -0.21
CA ARG A 10 -4.48 -1.81 0.79
C ARG A 10 -5.00 -3.23 0.94
N VAL A 11 -5.21 -3.66 2.18
CA VAL A 11 -5.97 -4.87 2.49
C VAL A 11 -7.41 -4.45 2.70
N VAL A 12 -8.31 -5.09 1.96
CA VAL A 12 -9.76 -4.87 1.99
C VAL A 12 -10.40 -6.22 2.34
N PRO A 13 -10.66 -6.52 3.63
CA PRO A 13 -11.16 -7.84 4.03
C PRO A 13 -12.54 -8.15 3.43
N ARG A 14 -13.38 -7.13 3.29
CA ARG A 14 -14.75 -7.20 2.78
C ARG A 14 -15.05 -5.97 1.92
N VAL A 15 -15.14 -6.17 0.61
CA VAL A 15 -15.25 -5.07 -0.37
C VAL A 15 -16.54 -4.28 -0.19
N GLU A 16 -17.63 -4.96 0.14
CA GLU A 16 -18.97 -4.39 0.33
C GLU A 16 -19.06 -3.44 1.52
N ARG A 17 -18.22 -3.61 2.54
CA ARG A 17 -18.20 -2.73 3.73
C ARG A 17 -17.32 -1.49 3.51
N GLY A 18 -16.48 -1.49 2.48
CA GLY A 18 -15.58 -0.37 2.16
C GLY A 18 -14.47 -0.15 3.18
N GLU A 19 -14.25 -1.09 4.11
CA GLU A 19 -13.20 -1.02 5.11
C GLU A 19 -11.85 -1.43 4.52
N PHE A 20 -10.78 -0.76 4.95
CA PHE A 20 -9.43 -1.11 4.52
C PHE A 20 -8.38 -0.66 5.52
N ILE A 21 -7.22 -1.31 5.47
CA ILE A 21 -5.99 -0.81 6.06
C ILE A 21 -4.90 -0.70 5.00
N ASN A 22 -4.03 0.29 5.13
CA ASN A 22 -2.81 0.36 4.31
C ASN A 22 -1.85 -0.74 4.77
N ALA A 23 -1.30 -1.48 3.82
CA ALA A 23 -0.34 -2.55 4.05
C ALA A 23 1.02 -2.27 3.40
N GLY A 24 1.12 -1.25 2.56
CA GLY A 24 2.39 -0.91 1.91
C GLY A 24 2.27 0.16 0.84
N VAL A 25 3.38 0.39 0.16
CA VAL A 25 3.50 1.33 -0.95
C VAL A 25 4.44 0.76 -2.00
N VAL A 26 4.10 0.96 -3.27
CA VAL A 26 5.02 0.80 -4.40
C VAL A 26 5.46 2.20 -4.80
N LEU A 27 6.77 2.39 -4.99
CA LEU A 27 7.37 3.65 -5.42
C LEU A 27 8.13 3.40 -6.72
N TYR A 28 7.83 4.21 -7.73
CA TYR A 28 8.43 4.13 -9.05
C TYR A 28 8.98 5.49 -9.49
N CYS A 29 10.15 5.47 -10.13
CA CYS A 29 10.72 6.63 -10.80
C CYS A 29 11.52 6.17 -12.02
N GLN A 30 11.05 6.54 -13.22
CA GLN A 30 11.71 6.17 -14.47
C GLN A 30 13.11 6.80 -14.59
N ASP A 31 13.23 8.10 -14.31
CA ASP A 31 14.48 8.86 -14.43
C ASP A 31 15.58 8.28 -13.55
N ALA A 32 15.21 7.84 -12.34
CA ALA A 32 16.14 7.24 -11.39
C ALA A 32 16.35 5.73 -11.60
N LYS A 33 15.66 5.11 -12.58
CA LYS A 33 15.59 3.65 -12.77
C LYS A 33 15.26 2.92 -11.47
N PHE A 34 14.36 3.50 -10.69
CA PHE A 34 14.01 3.03 -9.36
C PHE A 34 12.61 2.40 -9.37
N LEU A 35 12.52 1.20 -8.82
CA LEU A 35 11.27 0.51 -8.53
C LEU A 35 11.47 -0.28 -7.24
N ASP A 36 10.66 0.01 -6.24
CA ASP A 36 10.68 -0.73 -4.98
C ASP A 36 9.28 -0.78 -4.35
N ALA A 37 9.07 -1.74 -3.48
CA ALA A 37 7.86 -1.87 -2.69
C ALA A 37 8.21 -2.14 -1.22
N ARG A 38 7.56 -1.41 -0.32
CA ARG A 38 7.65 -1.67 1.12
C ARG A 38 6.30 -2.10 1.64
N VAL A 39 6.31 -3.21 2.38
CA VAL A 39 5.12 -3.79 3.01
C VAL A 39 5.34 -3.78 4.52
N HIS A 40 4.32 -3.31 5.23
CA HIS A 40 4.22 -3.42 6.67
C HIS A 40 2.75 -3.61 7.02
N LEU A 41 2.41 -4.82 7.49
CA LEU A 41 1.08 -5.19 7.88
C LEU A 41 1.05 -5.43 9.38
N ASP A 42 0.24 -4.64 10.09
CA ASP A 42 -0.03 -4.84 11.50
C ASP A 42 -1.16 -5.88 11.65
N PRO A 43 -0.88 -7.08 12.19
CA PRO A 43 -1.88 -8.13 12.31
C PRO A 43 -2.99 -7.81 13.30
N GLU A 44 -2.72 -6.99 14.33
CA GLU A 44 -3.74 -6.60 15.31
C GLU A 44 -4.73 -5.63 14.68
N ARG A 45 -4.23 -4.65 13.93
CA ARG A 45 -5.10 -3.73 13.17
C ARG A 45 -5.90 -4.42 12.08
N LEU A 46 -5.32 -5.45 11.44
CA LEU A 46 -6.05 -6.25 10.46
C LEU A 46 -7.20 -7.02 11.11
N ARG A 47 -6.96 -7.66 12.28
CA ARG A 47 -8.00 -8.40 13.01
C ARG A 47 -9.09 -7.50 13.58
N ALA A 48 -8.82 -6.21 13.74
CA ALA A 48 -9.82 -5.22 14.16
C ALA A 48 -10.78 -4.80 13.02
N LEU A 49 -10.49 -5.17 11.77
CA LEU A 49 -11.45 -5.05 10.68
C LEU A 49 -12.39 -6.28 10.71
N ASP A 50 -13.69 -6.02 10.69
CA ASP A 50 -14.76 -7.01 10.85
C ASP A 50 -15.00 -7.85 9.58
#